data_AF-A0A7C3PV44-F1
#
_entry.id   AF-A0A7C3PV44-F1
#
_cell.length_a   1.000
_cell.length_b   1.000
_cell.length_c   1.000
_cell.angle_alpha   90.00
_cell.angle_beta   90.00
_cell.angle_gamma   90.00
#
_symmetry.space_group_name_H-M   'P 1'
#
loop_
_entity.id
_entity.type
_entity.pdbx_description
1 polymer ?
#
loop_
_entity_poly.entity_id
_entity_poly.type
_entity_poly.pdbx_seq_one_letter_code
_entity_poly.pdbx_strand_id
1 'polypeptide(L)'
;MQMSSKEKPAPPKAFVEFTRRFPKISQAWDLLSEGGAEGPLDEKSCRLIKLGISIASRAEGATHSATRKARAIGASDAEIYQVVALAASTIGLPNAVAAFTWVQDELGKI
;
A
#
# COMPACT_ATOMS: atom_id res chain seq x y z
N MET A 1 -14.67 11.02 23.56
CA MET A 1 -14.59 9.63 23.06
C MET A 1 -13.36 9.54 22.17
N GLN A 2 -12.21 9.13 22.73
CA GLN A 2 -10.96 9.02 21.99
C GLN A 2 -10.99 7.74 21.15
N MET A 3 -10.91 7.86 19.83
CA MET A 3 -10.84 6.72 18.92
C MET A 3 -9.45 6.07 19.03
N SER A 4 -9.45 4.79 19.39
CA SER A 4 -8.26 3.97 19.62
C SER A 4 -7.45 3.76 18.33
N SER A 5 -6.15 4.03 18.41
CA SER A 5 -5.15 3.81 17.38
C SER A 5 -5.00 2.31 17.09
N LYS A 6 -5.64 1.80 16.04
CA LYS A 6 -5.21 0.53 15.42
C LYS A 6 -3.76 0.72 14.97
N GLU A 7 -2.85 -0.08 15.53
CA GLU A 7 -1.40 -0.01 15.29
C GLU A 7 -1.10 -0.05 13.79
N LYS A 8 -0.69 1.10 13.24
CA LYS A 8 -0.11 1.16 11.90
C LYS A 8 1.24 0.43 11.94
N PRO A 9 1.55 -0.46 10.98
CA PRO A 9 2.82 -1.16 10.97
C PRO A 9 3.99 -0.15 10.94
N ALA A 10 5.00 -0.40 11.76
CA ALA A 10 6.15 0.49 11.86
C ALA A 10 6.81 0.68 10.49
N PRO A 11 7.18 1.92 10.11
CA PRO A 11 7.82 2.17 8.83
C PRO A 11 9.22 1.54 8.78
N PRO A 12 9.72 1.15 7.60
CA PRO A 12 11.08 0.63 7.45
C PRO A 12 12.14 1.61 7.97
N LYS A 13 13.25 1.10 8.53
CA LYS A 13 14.35 1.93 9.06
C LYS A 13 14.86 2.96 8.04
N ALA A 14 15.01 2.54 6.78
CA ALA A 14 15.43 3.43 5.69
C ALA A 14 14.46 4.60 5.47
N PHE A 15 13.14 4.36 5.61
CA PHE A 15 12.15 5.43 5.53
C PHE A 15 12.32 6.43 6.68
N VAL A 16 12.49 5.94 7.91
CA VAL A 16 12.69 6.79 9.10
C VAL A 16 13.95 7.65 8.96
N GLU A 17 15.05 7.07 8.49
CA GLU A 17 16.28 7.81 8.26
C GLU A 17 16.12 8.89 7.18
N PHE A 18 15.47 8.54 6.06
CA PHE A 18 15.23 9.44 4.94
C PHE A 18 14.37 10.65 5.34
N THR A 19 13.26 10.42 6.05
CA THR A 19 12.38 11.52 6.49
C THR A 19 13.02 12.40 7.55
N ARG A 20 13.86 11.84 8.43
CA ARG A 20 14.68 12.62 9.37
C ARG A 20 15.69 13.50 8.64
N ARG A 21 16.31 13.00 7.57
CA ARG A 21 17.29 13.73 6.76
C ARG A 21 16.65 14.83 5.93
N PHE A 22 15.43 14.62 5.44
CA PHE A 22 14.71 15.54 4.55
C PHE A 22 13.30 15.87 5.09
N PRO A 23 13.19 16.64 6.19
CA PRO A 23 11.91 16.83 6.89
C PRO A 23 10.85 17.55 6.05
N LYS A 24 11.25 18.49 5.18
CA LYS A 24 10.31 19.18 4.27
C LYS A 24 9.67 18.23 3.26
N ILE A 25 10.40 17.20 2.82
CA ILE A 25 9.84 16.17 1.92
C ILE A 25 8.81 15.32 2.66
N SER A 26 9.07 14.97 3.92
CA SER A 26 8.09 14.27 4.76
C SER A 26 6.82 15.09 4.94
N GLN A 27 6.94 16.38 5.28
CA GLN A 27 5.78 17.27 5.44
C GLN A 27 4.96 17.40 4.16
N ALA A 28 5.63 17.56 3.01
CA ALA A 28 4.93 17.59 1.72
C ALA A 28 4.22 16.27 1.40
N TRP A 29 4.82 15.14 1.78
CA TRP A 29 4.22 13.82 1.59
C TRP A 29 2.97 13.62 2.46
N ASP A 30 2.99 14.10 3.71
CA ASP A 30 1.84 14.05 4.60
C ASP A 30 0.68 14.90 4.04
N LEU A 31 0.97 16.11 3.55
CA LEU A 31 -0.02 16.97 2.91
C LEU A 31 -0.62 16.33 1.64
N LEU A 32 0.20 15.68 0.81
CA LEU A 32 -0.29 14.91 -0.34
C LEU A 32 -1.21 13.76 0.08
N SER A 33 -0.91 13.09 1.21
CA SER A 33 -1.74 12.02 1.71
C SER A 33 -3.07 12.52 2.27
N GLU A 34 -3.08 13.69 2.93
CA GLU A 34 -4.29 14.34 3.43
C GLU A 34 -5.18 14.78 2.27
N GLY A 35 -4.65 15.57 1.33
CA GLY A 35 -5.43 16.04 0.18
C GLY A 35 -5.92 14.88 -0.70
N GLY A 36 -5.13 13.82 -0.86
CA GLY A 36 -5.56 12.62 -1.58
C GLY A 36 -6.64 11.79 -0.87
N ALA A 37 -6.95 12.07 0.40
CA ALA A 37 -8.06 11.46 1.13
C ALA A 37 -9.35 12.31 1.04
N GLU A 38 -9.29 13.51 0.47
CA GLU A 38 -10.46 14.35 0.22
C GLU A 38 -11.24 13.81 -0.99
N GLY A 39 -12.20 12.93 -0.74
CA GLY A 39 -13.01 12.36 -1.81
C GLY A 39 -14.12 11.43 -1.33
N PRO A 40 -14.96 10.92 -2.25
CA PRO A 40 -16.11 10.08 -1.90
C PRO A 40 -15.73 8.62 -1.62
N LEU A 41 -14.47 8.22 -1.83
CA LEU A 41 -14.02 6.85 -1.65
C LEU A 41 -13.68 6.58 -0.19
N ASP A 42 -14.09 5.42 0.31
CA ASP A 42 -13.69 4.98 1.64
C ASP A 42 -12.18 4.67 1.72
N GLU A 43 -11.66 4.60 2.95
CA GLU A 43 -10.23 4.41 3.17
C GLU A 43 -9.72 3.08 2.59
N LYS A 44 -10.52 2.00 2.69
CA LYS A 44 -10.15 0.68 2.17
C LYS A 44 -9.99 0.71 0.65
N SER A 45 -10.95 1.32 -0.05
CA SER A 45 -10.92 1.50 -1.51
C SER A 45 -9.69 2.31 -1.92
N CYS A 46 -9.41 3.41 -1.23
CA CYS A 46 -8.20 4.20 -1.45
C CYS A 46 -6.91 3.38 -1.29
N ARG A 47 -6.83 2.49 -0.29
CA ARG A 47 -5.67 1.60 -0.09
C ARG A 47 -5.53 0.56 -1.18
N LEU A 48 -6.62 -0.07 -1.60
CA LEU A 48 -6.61 -1.07 -2.68
C LEU A 48 -6.24 -0.44 -4.03
N ILE A 49 -6.70 0.78 -4.30
CA ILE A 49 -6.28 1.55 -5.48
C ILE A 49 -4.78 1.84 -5.45
N LYS A 50 -4.25 2.31 -4.31
CA LYS A 50 -2.80 2.56 -4.14
C LYS A 50 -1.97 1.28 -4.30
N LEU A 51 -2.50 0.12 -3.88
CA LEU A 51 -1.88 -1.18 -4.16
C LEU A 51 -1.86 -1.46 -5.66
N GLY A 52 -2.98 -1.29 -6.37
CA GLY A 52 -3.05 -1.46 -7.82
C GLY A 52 -2.05 -0.57 -8.58
N ILE A 53 -1.91 0.69 -8.17
CA ILE A 53 -0.92 1.62 -8.74
C ILE A 53 0.51 1.14 -8.46
N SER A 54 0.80 0.66 -7.25
CA SER A 54 2.13 0.14 -6.89
C SER A 54 2.50 -1.08 -7.73
N ILE A 55 1.55 -1.99 -7.91
CA ILE A 55 1.67 -3.17 -8.79
C ILE A 55 1.93 -2.73 -10.24
N ALA A 56 1.13 -1.81 -10.77
CA ALA A 56 1.26 -1.33 -12.14
C ALA A 56 2.59 -0.60 -12.40
N SER A 57 3.12 0.09 -11.38
CA SER A 57 4.44 0.73 -11.43
C SER A 57 5.62 -0.26 -11.32
N ARG A 58 5.35 -1.55 -11.10
CA ARG A 58 6.35 -2.60 -10.87
C ARG A 58 7.31 -2.29 -9.72
N ALA A 59 6.81 -1.56 -8.72
CA ALA A 59 7.59 -1.16 -7.56
C ALA A 59 7.36 -2.14 -6.41
N GLU A 60 8.26 -3.12 -6.26
CA GLU A 60 8.19 -4.16 -5.23
C GLU A 60 8.05 -3.57 -3.81
N GLY A 61 8.97 -2.70 -3.40
CA GLY A 61 8.91 -2.07 -2.07
C GLY A 61 7.63 -1.25 -1.81
N ALA A 62 7.08 -0.64 -2.86
CA ALA A 62 5.79 0.06 -2.77
C ALA A 62 4.63 -0.93 -2.64
N THR A 63 4.67 -2.03 -3.38
CA THR A 63 3.67 -3.12 -3.32
C THR A 63 3.65 -3.74 -1.92
N HIS A 64 4.83 -4.07 -1.37
CA HIS A 64 4.99 -4.51 0.03
C HIS A 64 4.36 -3.53 1.02
N SER A 65 4.71 -2.25 0.92
CA SER A 65 4.13 -1.23 1.80
C SER A 65 2.63 -1.06 1.63
N ALA A 66 2.11 -1.15 0.40
CA ALA A 66 0.70 -0.97 0.11
C ALA A 66 -0.13 -2.15 0.64
N THR A 67 0.36 -3.39 0.49
CA THR A 67 -0.23 -4.62 1.04
C THR A 67 -0.36 -4.54 2.56
N ARG A 68 0.73 -4.21 3.28
CA ARG A 68 0.68 -4.04 4.75
C ARG A 68 -0.34 -2.99 5.19
N LYS A 69 -0.37 -1.85 4.49
CA LYS A 69 -1.29 -0.74 4.81
C LYS A 69 -2.74 -1.07 4.51
N ALA A 70 -3.02 -1.81 3.44
CA ALA A 70 -4.36 -2.29 3.12
C ALA A 70 -4.85 -3.30 4.18
N ARG A 71 -4.01 -4.26 4.56
CA ARG A 71 -4.33 -5.22 5.63
C ARG A 71 -4.57 -4.52 6.97
N ALA A 72 -3.73 -3.54 7.34
CA ALA A 72 -3.88 -2.79 8.58
C ALA A 72 -5.21 -2.01 8.69
N ILE A 73 -5.81 -1.61 7.55
CA ILE A 73 -7.14 -0.98 7.53
C ILE A 73 -8.30 -1.97 7.44
N GLY A 74 -8.01 -3.28 7.45
CA GLY A 74 -9.00 -4.35 7.45
C GLY A 74 -9.40 -4.85 6.06
N ALA A 75 -8.62 -4.56 5.01
CA ALA A 75 -8.78 -5.28 3.75
C ALA A 75 -8.45 -6.77 3.96
N SER A 76 -9.32 -7.63 3.47
CA SER A 76 -9.12 -9.07 3.49
C SER A 76 -8.05 -9.50 2.48
N ASP A 77 -7.40 -10.63 2.74
CA ASP A 77 -6.47 -11.23 1.79
C ASP A 77 -7.13 -11.46 0.41
N ALA A 78 -8.42 -11.82 0.40
CA ALA A 78 -9.19 -12.02 -0.83
C ALA A 78 -9.31 -10.72 -1.66
N GLU A 79 -9.61 -9.59 -1.02
CA GLU A 79 -9.64 -8.28 -1.70
C GLU A 79 -8.26 -7.90 -2.24
N ILE A 80 -7.19 -8.16 -1.48
CA ILE A 80 -5.82 -7.88 -1.90
C ILE A 80 -5.44 -8.73 -3.12
N TYR A 81 -5.73 -10.04 -3.10
CA TYR A 81 -5.49 -10.91 -4.24
C TYR A 81 -6.34 -10.55 -5.46
N GLN A 82 -7.58 -10.09 -5.25
CA GLN A 82 -8.42 -9.59 -6.33
C GLN A 82 -7.76 -8.41 -7.05
N VAL A 83 -7.10 -7.48 -6.34
CA VAL A 83 -6.37 -6.37 -6.97
C VAL A 83 -5.26 -6.89 -7.89
N VAL A 84 -4.51 -7.92 -7.48
CA VAL A 84 -3.49 -8.56 -8.33
C VAL A 84 -4.12 -9.19 -9.58
N ALA A 85 -5.23 -9.92 -9.40
CA ALA A 85 -5.96 -10.54 -10.51
C ALA A 85 -6.50 -9.50 -11.51
N LEU A 86 -7.05 -8.39 -11.01
CA LEU A 86 -7.52 -7.27 -11.83
C LEU A 86 -6.39 -6.61 -12.62
N ALA A 87 -5.21 -6.46 -12.02
CA ALA A 87 -4.06 -5.87 -12.70
C ALA A 87 -3.56 -6.72 -13.88
N ALA A 88 -3.75 -8.04 -13.86
CA ALA A 88 -3.20 -8.97 -14.85
C ALA A 88 -3.61 -8.66 -16.29
N SER A 89 -4.85 -8.21 -16.52
CA SER A 89 -5.32 -7.82 -17.87
C SER A 89 -4.64 -6.55 -18.39
N THR A 90 -4.13 -5.71 -17.49
CA THR A 90 -3.52 -4.42 -17.80
C THR A 90 -2.01 -4.52 -17.98
N ILE A 91 -1.33 -5.28 -17.10
CA ILE A 91 0.14 -5.36 -17.07
C ILE A 91 0.71 -6.67 -17.62
N GLY A 92 -0.15 -7.61 -18.00
CA GLY A 92 0.23 -8.93 -18.48
C GLY A 92 0.56 -9.92 -17.36
N LEU A 93 0.39 -11.21 -17.67
CA LEU A 93 0.51 -12.30 -16.70
C LEU A 93 1.89 -12.37 -15.99
N PRO A 94 3.05 -12.20 -16.67
CA PRO A 94 4.34 -12.28 -15.99
C PRO A 94 4.51 -11.22 -14.88
N ASN A 95 4.06 -9.98 -15.14
CA ASN A 95 4.14 -8.90 -14.15
C ASN A 95 3.14 -9.12 -13.01
N ALA A 96 1.96 -9.67 -13.30
CA ALA A 96 0.99 -10.02 -12.27
C ALA A 96 1.48 -11.16 -11.36
N VAL A 97 2.18 -12.16 -11.91
CA VAL A 97 2.79 -13.23 -11.12
C VAL A 97 3.90 -12.69 -10.20
N ALA A 98 4.73 -11.76 -10.67
CA ALA A 98 5.70 -11.09 -9.80
C ALA A 98 5.02 -10.27 -8.69
N ALA A 99 3.96 -9.53 -9.01
CA ALA A 99 3.18 -8.83 -8.00
C ALA A 99 2.53 -9.77 -6.98
N PHE A 100 2.08 -10.94 -7.43
CA PHE A 100 1.54 -11.98 -6.56
C PHE A 100 2.56 -12.47 -5.54
N THR A 101 3.82 -12.70 -5.95
CA THR A 101 4.88 -13.10 -5.01
C THR A 101 5.16 -12.00 -3.98
N TRP A 102 5.22 -10.73 -4.39
CA TRP A 102 5.42 -9.64 -3.44
C TRP A 102 4.28 -9.51 -2.42
N VAL A 103 3.03 -9.67 -2.87
CA VAL A 103 1.88 -9.70 -1.97
C VAL A 103 1.97 -10.88 -0.99
N GLN A 104 2.41 -12.05 -1.44
CA GLN A 104 2.57 -13.24 -0.60
C GLN A 104 3.58 -13.03 0.53
N ASP A 105 4.71 -12.38 0.24
CA ASP A 105 5.75 -12.08 1.23
C ASP A 105 5.18 -11.33 2.44
N GLU A 106 4.20 -10.45 2.22
CA GLU A 106 3.54 -9.67 3.29
C GLU A 106 2.35 -10.36 3.96
N LEU A 107 1.67 -11.25 3.24
CA LEU A 107 0.55 -12.02 3.77
C LEU A 107 1.00 -13.28 4.52
N GLY A 108 2.28 -13.65 4.42
CA GLY A 108 2.90 -14.77 5.14
C GLY A 108 2.43 -16.12 4.61
N LYS A 109 2.32 -16.26 3.29
CA LYS A 109 1.76 -17.46 2.65
C LYS A 109 2.74 -18.27 1.78
N ILE A 110 4.02 -17.90 1.75
CA ILE A 110 5.16 -18.71 1.26
C ILE A 110 6.36 -18.50 2.18
#